data_AF-A0A1L7TN42-F1
#
_entry.id   AF-A0A1L7TN42-F1
#
_cell.length_a   1.000
_cell.length_b   1.000
_cell.length_c   1.000
_cell.angle_alpha   90.00
_cell.angle_beta   90.00
_cell.angle_gamma   90.00
#
_symmetry.space_group_name_H-M   'P 1'
#
loop_
_entity.id
_entity.type
_entity.pdbx_description
1 polymer ?
#
loop_
_entity_poly.entity_id
_entity_poly.type
_entity_poly.pdbx_seq_one_letter_code
_entity_poly.pdbx_strand_id
1 'polypeptide(L)'
;MATGQQILNEQQRILEENHKAKAIADRFRRVVIEIHTLEDLLLTSYASVHFIRLPKGQSAVCLSSQLGRLHTMICQLSNQSLDEKVRRRMLLSAPNMDEFSRLAFDHYSNKVKEPFDFLAQLISLRPPPAKMAARLSELMIETFKALDTNGDRISIVSRFCGVVAPLVCSIMALDAARSFENLPGRWVDIFCGETDQTAQSSWGSNKNSYKVQVIEAFDLFTSMSLKREFQDTSGGQCVNKNATHQYHQNSQGRVIGHGSYESQLFDELMVQWDNSLHSRLEALNQENDSQDTPQLKRNLHG
;
A
#
# COMPACT_ATOMS: atom_id res chain seq x y z
N MET A 1 -23.41 36.62 9.52
CA MET A 1 -22.61 36.22 8.35
C MET A 1 -22.75 34.73 8.21
N ALA A 2 -23.00 34.19 7.01
CA ALA A 2 -23.17 32.75 6.92
C ALA A 2 -21.82 32.03 7.00
N THR A 3 -21.68 31.12 7.95
CA THR A 3 -20.53 30.22 8.08
C THR A 3 -20.48 29.26 6.89
N GLY A 4 -19.31 28.68 6.58
CA GLY A 4 -19.18 27.69 5.49
C GLY A 4 -20.21 26.56 5.61
N GLN A 5 -20.48 26.13 6.85
CA GLN A 5 -21.53 25.16 7.17
C GLN A 5 -22.93 25.61 6.72
N GLN A 6 -23.27 26.88 6.89
CA GLN A 6 -24.58 27.38 6.48
C GLN A 6 -24.75 27.34 4.96
N ILE A 7 -23.69 27.62 4.20
CA ILE A 7 -23.71 27.50 2.73
C ILE A 7 -23.94 26.04 2.32
N LEU A 8 -23.22 25.10 2.93
CA LEU A 8 -23.36 23.67 2.65
C LEU A 8 -24.77 23.17 3.01
N ASN A 9 -25.29 23.57 4.17
CA ASN A 9 -26.63 23.21 4.62
C ASN A 9 -27.73 23.78 3.71
N GLU A 10 -27.60 25.04 3.26
CA GLU A 10 -28.53 25.66 2.30
C GLU A 10 -28.56 24.93 0.95
N GLN A 11 -27.44 24.32 0.55
CA GLN A 11 -27.31 23.57 -0.69
C GLN A 11 -27.51 22.06 -0.53
N GLN A 12 -27.93 21.59 0.66
CA GLN A 12 -28.11 20.17 0.93
C GLN A 12 -29.07 19.48 -0.04
N ARG A 13 -30.10 20.21 -0.52
CA ARG A 13 -31.05 19.75 -1.54
C ARG A 13 -30.39 19.24 -2.83
N ILE A 14 -29.16 19.67 -3.14
CA ILE A 14 -28.41 19.20 -4.31
C ILE A 14 -28.24 17.67 -4.27
N LEU A 15 -28.07 17.07 -3.09
CA LEU A 15 -27.96 15.61 -2.97
C LEU A 15 -29.23 14.87 -3.39
N GLU A 16 -30.39 15.52 -3.32
CA GLU A 16 -31.69 14.92 -3.63
C GLU A 16 -32.16 15.29 -5.04
N GLU A 17 -32.01 16.57 -5.42
CA GLU A 17 -32.50 17.14 -6.68
C GLU A 17 -31.56 16.89 -7.86
N ASN A 18 -30.24 16.80 -7.62
CA ASN A 18 -29.27 16.58 -8.69
C ASN A 18 -29.00 15.08 -8.89
N HIS A 19 -29.52 14.53 -9.98
CA HIS A 19 -29.35 13.12 -10.35
C HIS A 19 -27.88 12.65 -10.37
N LYS A 20 -26.92 13.52 -10.74
CA LYS A 20 -25.50 13.17 -10.74
C LYS A 20 -24.93 13.10 -9.34
N ALA A 21 -25.21 14.11 -8.50
CA ALA A 21 -24.75 14.12 -7.11
C ALA A 21 -25.32 12.92 -6.34
N LYS A 22 -26.62 12.63 -6.55
CA LYS A 22 -27.28 11.46 -5.98
C LYS A 22 -26.63 10.15 -6.45
N ALA A 23 -26.38 9.99 -7.74
CA ALA A 23 -25.73 8.79 -8.28
C ALA A 23 -24.32 8.58 -7.69
N ILE A 24 -23.55 9.65 -7.48
CA ILE A 24 -22.22 9.57 -6.86
C ILE A 24 -22.34 9.20 -5.37
N ALA A 25 -23.24 9.85 -4.63
CA ALA A 25 -23.49 9.52 -3.22
C ALA A 25 -23.93 8.06 -3.05
N ASP A 26 -24.85 7.58 -3.90
CA ASP A 26 -25.32 6.20 -3.88
C ASP A 26 -24.21 5.21 -4.24
N ARG A 27 -23.27 5.60 -5.12
CA ARG A 27 -22.08 4.77 -5.41
C ARG A 27 -21.21 4.61 -4.17
N PHE A 28 -20.95 5.68 -3.42
CA PHE A 28 -20.14 5.62 -2.21
C PHE A 28 -20.82 4.86 -1.07
N ARG A 29 -22.15 5.03 -0.90
CA ARG A 29 -22.94 4.26 0.08
C ARG A 29 -22.87 2.75 -0.15
N ARG A 30 -22.78 2.29 -1.40
CA ARG A 30 -22.59 0.85 -1.72
C ARG A 30 -21.25 0.30 -1.24
N VAL A 31 -20.23 1.15 -1.11
CA VAL A 31 -18.89 0.80 -0.62
C VAL A 31 -18.76 1.11 0.88
N VAL A 32 -19.90 1.22 1.60
CA VAL A 32 -19.98 1.45 3.06
C VAL A 32 -19.39 2.80 3.49
N ILE A 33 -19.33 3.78 2.58
CA ILE A 33 -19.00 5.17 2.93
C ILE A 33 -20.31 5.90 3.23
N GLU A 34 -20.44 6.36 4.47
CA GLU A 34 -21.61 7.11 4.93
C GLU A 34 -21.61 8.52 4.35
N ILE A 35 -22.63 8.85 3.55
CA ILE A 35 -22.83 10.18 2.95
C ILE A 35 -24.18 10.71 3.39
N HIS A 36 -24.18 11.60 4.38
CA HIS A 36 -25.37 12.25 4.93
C HIS A 36 -25.49 13.70 4.45
N THR A 37 -24.37 14.39 4.26
CA THR A 37 -24.31 15.80 3.88
C THR A 37 -23.60 16.03 2.56
N LEU A 38 -23.85 17.18 1.93
CA LEU A 38 -23.10 17.61 0.74
C LEU A 38 -21.61 17.73 1.05
N GLU A 39 -21.27 18.10 2.28
CA GLU A 39 -19.89 18.16 2.77
C GLU A 39 -19.25 16.77 2.78
N ASP A 40 -19.93 15.75 3.32
CA ASP A 40 -19.43 14.37 3.32
C ASP A 40 -19.10 13.92 1.90
N LEU A 41 -19.98 14.23 0.93
CA LEU A 41 -19.76 13.92 -0.47
C LEU A 41 -18.51 14.60 -1.03
N LEU A 42 -18.29 15.89 -0.74
CA LEU A 42 -17.11 16.62 -1.22
C LEU A 42 -15.83 16.12 -0.55
N LEU A 43 -15.90 15.80 0.75
CA LEU A 43 -14.76 15.30 1.51
C LEU A 43 -14.34 13.87 1.12
N THR A 44 -15.15 13.15 0.33
CA THR A 44 -14.68 11.91 -0.31
C THR A 44 -13.56 12.13 -1.33
N SER A 45 -13.48 13.34 -1.90
CA SER A 45 -12.56 13.67 -3.01
C SER A 45 -11.58 14.78 -2.67
N TYR A 46 -11.89 15.60 -1.67
CA TYR A 46 -11.07 16.74 -1.24
C TYR A 46 -10.74 16.65 0.25
N ALA A 47 -9.54 17.09 0.65
CA ALA A 47 -9.15 17.10 2.05
C ALA A 47 -9.89 18.17 2.89
N SER A 48 -10.33 19.26 2.25
CA SER A 48 -11.12 20.32 2.89
C SER A 48 -11.84 21.18 1.86
N VAL A 49 -12.89 21.90 2.29
CA VAL A 49 -13.67 22.82 1.46
C VAL A 49 -13.80 24.16 2.18
N HIS A 50 -13.46 25.25 1.49
CA HIS A 50 -13.47 26.60 2.05
C HIS A 50 -14.21 27.57 1.14
N PHE A 51 -14.89 28.56 1.74
CA PHE A 51 -15.69 29.53 1.02
C PHE A 51 -15.17 30.95 1.24
N ILE A 52 -15.05 31.70 0.15
CA ILE A 52 -14.80 33.15 0.18
C ILE A 52 -15.91 33.89 -0.57
N ARG A 53 -16.36 35.00 0.00
CA ARG A 53 -17.36 35.86 -0.64
C ARG A 53 -16.66 36.99 -1.37
N LEU A 54 -16.85 37.03 -2.68
CA LEU A 54 -16.41 38.15 -3.49
C LEU A 54 -17.43 39.29 -3.39
N PRO A 55 -17.02 40.50 -2.99
CA PRO A 55 -17.93 41.63 -2.91
C PRO A 55 -18.27 42.11 -4.31
N LYS A 56 -19.47 42.67 -4.49
CA LYS A 56 -19.81 43.40 -5.73
C LYS A 56 -18.84 44.58 -5.82
N GLY A 57 -18.17 44.75 -6.97
CA GLY A 57 -16.98 45.61 -7.19
C GLY A 57 -17.14 47.12 -6.98
N GLN A 58 -18.15 47.55 -6.23
CA GLN A 58 -18.47 48.95 -5.95
C GLN A 58 -17.60 49.55 -4.82
N SER A 59 -16.91 48.72 -4.02
CA SER A 59 -15.99 49.17 -2.97
C SER A 59 -14.61 48.51 -3.10
N ALA A 60 -13.63 49.30 -3.54
CA ALA A 60 -12.23 48.88 -3.64
C ALA A 60 -11.66 48.44 -2.29
N VAL A 61 -12.06 49.09 -1.19
CA VAL A 61 -11.66 48.74 0.18
C VAL A 61 -12.16 47.35 0.57
N CYS A 62 -13.43 47.07 0.29
CA CYS A 62 -14.01 45.75 0.57
C CYS A 62 -13.35 44.66 -0.27
N LEU A 63 -13.08 44.93 -1.55
CA LEU A 63 -12.40 44.00 -2.44
C LEU A 63 -10.97 43.72 -1.97
N SER A 64 -10.20 44.76 -1.62
CA SER A 64 -8.84 44.64 -1.11
C SER A 64 -8.79 43.81 0.19
N SER A 65 -9.72 44.07 1.12
CA SER A 65 -9.83 43.28 2.35
C SER A 65 -10.15 41.80 2.08
N GLN A 66 -11.08 41.50 1.16
CA GLN A 66 -11.37 40.11 0.79
C GLN A 66 -10.20 39.45 0.07
N LEU A 67 -9.46 40.17 -0.77
CA LEU A 67 -8.26 39.65 -1.42
C LEU A 67 -7.15 39.32 -0.40
N GLY A 68 -6.97 40.18 0.61
CA GLY A 68 -6.06 39.90 1.72
C GLY A 68 -6.46 38.63 2.49
N ARG A 69 -7.76 38.44 2.74
CA ARG A 69 -8.29 37.21 3.36
C ARG A 69 -8.06 35.98 2.48
N LEU A 70 -8.26 36.09 1.17
CA LEU A 70 -7.99 35.01 0.21
C LEU A 70 -6.52 34.60 0.26
N HIS A 71 -5.62 35.59 0.20
CA HIS A 71 -4.19 35.35 0.24
C HIS A 71 -3.79 34.63 1.54
N THR A 72 -4.23 35.14 2.70
CA THR A 72 -3.96 34.48 3.99
C THR A 72 -4.48 33.05 4.03
N MET A 73 -5.69 32.81 3.51
CA MET A 73 -6.27 31.46 3.44
C MET A 73 -5.45 30.54 2.53
N ILE A 74 -5.02 31.00 1.36
CA ILE A 74 -4.15 30.24 0.45
C ILE A 74 -2.84 29.87 1.16
N CYS A 75 -2.17 30.82 1.82
CA CYS A 75 -0.93 30.55 2.55
C CYS A 75 -1.14 29.50 3.65
N GLN A 76 -2.18 29.66 4.48
CA GLN A 76 -2.48 28.74 5.57
C GLN A 76 -2.78 27.32 5.07
N LEU A 77 -3.65 27.19 4.07
CA LEU A 77 -4.04 25.89 3.50
C LEU A 77 -2.89 25.24 2.71
N SER A 78 -2.03 26.04 2.08
CA SER A 78 -0.84 25.54 1.39
C SER A 78 0.17 24.97 2.38
N ASN A 79 0.38 25.63 3.53
CA ASN A 79 1.23 25.11 4.61
C ASN A 79 0.65 23.81 5.19
N GLN A 80 -0.66 23.78 5.46
CA GLN A 80 -1.32 22.54 5.91
C GLN A 80 -1.20 21.41 4.89
N SER A 81 -1.35 21.71 3.60
CA SER A 81 -1.17 20.73 2.53
C SER A 81 0.28 20.25 2.44
N LEU A 82 1.26 21.14 2.64
CA LEU A 82 2.67 20.79 2.70
C LEU A 82 2.94 19.85 3.87
N ASP A 83 2.46 20.17 5.06
CA ASP A 83 2.62 19.35 6.27
C ASP A 83 1.98 17.96 6.07
N GLU A 84 0.77 17.89 5.51
CA GLU A 84 0.12 16.61 5.20
C GLU A 84 0.88 15.81 4.13
N LYS A 85 1.42 16.47 3.10
CA LYS A 85 2.27 15.82 2.09
C LYS A 85 3.54 15.26 2.72
N VAL A 86 4.20 16.01 3.61
CA VAL A 86 5.38 15.51 4.35
C VAL A 86 4.98 14.32 5.21
N ARG A 87 3.92 14.44 6.01
CA ARG A 87 3.43 13.38 6.91
C ARG A 87 3.06 12.10 6.17
N ARG A 88 2.47 12.21 4.98
CA ARG A 88 2.12 11.06 4.12
C ARG A 88 3.28 10.60 3.23
N ARG A 89 4.44 11.26 3.31
CA ARG A 89 5.58 11.07 2.41
C ARG A 89 5.21 11.22 0.94
N MET A 90 4.30 12.12 0.65
CA MET A 90 3.85 12.47 -0.70
C MET A 90 4.40 13.83 -1.15
N LEU A 91 5.44 14.34 -0.48
CA LEU A 91 6.11 15.56 -0.92
C LEU A 91 7.07 15.24 -2.06
N LEU A 92 6.74 15.74 -3.24
CA LEU A 92 7.46 15.43 -4.47
C LEU A 92 8.45 16.52 -4.81
N SER A 93 9.62 16.11 -5.29
CA SER A 93 10.57 17.01 -5.93
C SER A 93 9.98 17.56 -7.24
N ALA A 94 10.48 18.71 -7.70
CA ALA A 94 10.05 19.28 -8.98
C ALA A 94 10.24 18.31 -10.18
N PRO A 95 11.36 17.56 -10.29
CA PRO A 95 11.50 16.52 -11.32
C PRO A 95 10.45 15.41 -11.23
N ASN A 96 10.16 14.93 -10.01
CA ASN A 96 9.16 13.86 -9.81
C ASN A 96 7.75 14.36 -10.15
N MET A 97 7.43 15.62 -9.83
CA MET A 97 6.17 16.26 -10.23
C MET A 97 6.01 16.36 -11.75
N ASP A 98 7.08 16.71 -12.47
CA ASP A 98 7.06 16.75 -13.94
C ASP A 98 6.84 15.35 -14.54
N GLU A 99 7.60 14.35 -14.07
CA GLU A 99 7.45 12.95 -14.50
C GLU A 99 6.03 12.45 -14.26
N PHE A 100 5.44 12.73 -13.08
CA PHE A 100 4.06 12.33 -12.79
C PHE A 100 3.02 13.05 -13.61
N SER A 101 3.23 14.34 -13.90
CA SER A 101 2.30 15.08 -14.75
C SER A 101 2.26 14.48 -16.15
N ARG A 102 3.42 14.06 -16.68
CA ARG A 102 3.51 13.35 -17.97
C ARG A 102 2.83 11.99 -17.92
N LEU A 103 3.10 11.17 -16.91
CA LEU A 103 2.47 9.86 -16.76
C LEU A 103 0.94 9.95 -16.59
N ALA A 104 0.46 10.92 -15.81
CA ALA A 104 -0.96 11.17 -15.64
C ALA A 104 -1.60 11.63 -16.96
N PHE A 105 -0.94 12.52 -17.70
CA PHE A 105 -1.40 12.96 -19.01
C PHE A 105 -1.51 11.79 -20.00
N ASP A 106 -0.48 10.95 -20.10
CA ASP A 106 -0.48 9.78 -20.98
C ASP A 106 -1.56 8.76 -20.58
N HIS A 107 -1.74 8.53 -19.27
CA HIS A 107 -2.81 7.68 -18.75
C HIS A 107 -4.18 8.20 -19.15
N TYR A 108 -4.50 9.47 -18.86
CA TYR A 108 -5.82 10.02 -19.15
C TYR A 108 -6.07 10.24 -20.66
N SER A 109 -5.02 10.33 -21.47
CA SER A 109 -5.16 10.34 -22.94
C SER A 109 -5.72 9.03 -23.49
N ASN A 110 -5.49 7.91 -22.80
CA ASN A 110 -5.93 6.58 -23.23
C ASN A 110 -7.04 5.98 -22.35
N LYS A 111 -7.10 6.38 -21.08
CA LYS A 111 -7.89 5.74 -20.01
C LYS A 111 -8.64 6.76 -19.15
N VAL A 112 -9.43 7.61 -19.79
CA VAL A 112 -10.19 8.72 -19.14
C VAL A 112 -11.02 8.27 -17.92
N LYS A 113 -11.52 7.04 -17.92
CA LYS A 113 -12.43 6.52 -16.87
C LYS A 113 -11.73 5.76 -15.75
N GLU A 114 -10.44 5.46 -15.90
CA GLU A 114 -9.67 4.72 -14.89
C GLU A 114 -8.92 5.70 -13.99
N PRO A 115 -8.88 5.49 -12.66
CA PRO A 115 -8.05 6.29 -11.78
C PRO A 115 -6.57 6.13 -12.15
N PHE A 116 -5.80 7.20 -11.98
CA PHE A 116 -4.35 7.16 -12.13
C PHE A 116 -3.73 6.70 -10.80
N ASP A 117 -3.13 5.51 -10.79
CA ASP A 117 -2.34 5.03 -9.66
C ASP A 117 -0.85 5.35 -9.89
N PHE A 118 -0.35 6.33 -9.15
CA PHE A 118 1.03 6.80 -9.30
C PHE A 118 2.06 5.73 -8.92
N LEU A 119 1.75 4.93 -7.90
CA LEU A 119 2.69 3.96 -7.34
C LEU A 119 2.81 2.74 -8.27
N ALA A 120 1.69 2.33 -8.86
CA ALA A 120 1.66 1.31 -9.88
C ALA A 120 2.49 1.71 -11.11
N GLN A 121 2.35 2.96 -11.57
CA GLN A 121 3.12 3.47 -12.71
C GLN A 121 4.62 3.59 -12.40
N LEU A 122 4.96 4.08 -11.22
CA LEU A 122 6.34 4.14 -10.74
C LEU A 122 7.02 2.78 -10.72
N ILE A 123 6.36 1.77 -10.16
CA ILE A 123 6.90 0.40 -10.11
C ILE A 123 6.97 -0.22 -11.50
N SER A 124 6.06 0.13 -12.41
CA SER A 124 6.15 -0.29 -13.81
C SER A 124 7.40 0.28 -14.48
N LEU A 125 7.73 1.55 -14.23
CA LEU A 125 8.93 2.20 -14.78
C LEU A 125 10.23 1.70 -14.15
N ARG A 126 10.21 1.44 -12.85
CA ARG A 126 11.36 1.03 -12.05
C ARG A 126 11.01 -0.22 -11.24
N PRO A 127 10.86 -1.38 -11.88
CA PRO A 127 10.46 -2.60 -11.19
C PRO A 127 11.57 -3.09 -10.26
N PRO A 128 11.22 -3.86 -9.21
CA PRO A 128 12.19 -4.60 -8.42
C PRO A 128 13.09 -5.47 -9.31
N PRO A 129 14.34 -5.72 -8.88
CA PRO A 129 15.28 -6.55 -9.64
C PRO A 129 14.70 -7.93 -9.99
N ALA A 130 14.83 -8.34 -11.26
CA ALA A 130 14.26 -9.59 -11.78
C ALA A 130 14.70 -10.89 -11.06
N LYS A 131 15.80 -10.85 -10.29
CA LYS A 131 16.30 -11.99 -9.51
C LYS A 131 15.95 -11.90 -8.02
N MET A 132 15.16 -10.91 -7.61
CA MET A 132 14.84 -10.67 -6.21
C MET A 132 14.15 -11.89 -5.59
N ALA A 133 13.09 -12.41 -6.22
CA ALA A 133 12.39 -13.60 -5.73
C ALA A 133 13.34 -14.79 -5.50
N ALA A 134 14.21 -15.10 -6.48
CA ALA A 134 15.18 -16.19 -6.37
C ALA A 134 16.20 -15.98 -5.23
N ARG A 135 16.70 -14.75 -5.03
CA ARG A 135 17.64 -14.46 -3.95
C ARG A 135 16.99 -14.46 -2.57
N LEU A 136 15.75 -13.98 -2.48
CA LEU A 136 14.97 -14.05 -1.25
C LEU A 136 14.65 -15.50 -0.89
N SER A 137 14.33 -16.36 -1.86
CA SER A 137 14.07 -17.77 -1.59
C SER A 137 15.32 -18.51 -1.13
N GLU A 138 16.49 -18.24 -1.72
CA GLU A 138 17.79 -18.75 -1.24
C GLU A 138 18.02 -18.36 0.23
N LEU A 139 17.79 -17.09 0.58
CA LEU A 139 17.90 -16.60 1.96
C LEU A 139 16.93 -17.32 2.90
N MET A 140 15.66 -17.49 2.50
CA MET A 140 14.65 -18.21 3.28
C MET A 140 15.05 -19.68 3.49
N ILE A 141 15.52 -20.36 2.44
CA ILE A 141 15.96 -21.76 2.51
C ILE A 141 17.12 -21.91 3.52
N GLU A 142 18.15 -21.08 3.41
CA GLU A 142 19.31 -21.16 4.31
C GLU A 142 18.96 -20.78 5.75
N THR A 143 18.10 -19.77 5.94
CA THR A 143 17.59 -19.39 7.25
C THR A 143 16.80 -20.54 7.89
N PHE A 144 15.91 -21.17 7.13
CA PHE A 144 15.10 -22.29 7.61
C PHE A 144 15.99 -23.47 8.04
N LYS A 145 16.97 -23.86 7.21
CA LYS A 145 17.93 -24.94 7.54
C LYS A 145 18.72 -24.66 8.82
N ALA A 146 19.13 -23.41 9.03
CA ALA A 146 19.88 -23.01 10.22
C ALA A 146 19.02 -23.02 11.50
N LEU A 147 17.71 -22.80 11.37
CA LEU A 147 16.77 -22.77 12.49
C LEU A 147 16.17 -24.15 12.83
N ASP A 148 16.07 -25.04 11.83
CA ASP A 148 15.51 -26.39 11.93
C ASP A 148 16.49 -27.41 12.55
N THR A 149 16.94 -27.15 13.79
CA THR A 149 17.90 -28.02 14.48
C THR A 149 17.25 -29.00 15.47
N ASN A 150 16.03 -28.75 15.94
CA ASN A 150 15.41 -29.52 17.05
C ASN A 150 13.95 -29.97 16.82
N GLY A 151 13.34 -29.67 15.66
CA GLY A 151 11.97 -30.14 15.34
C GLY A 151 10.81 -29.48 16.13
N ASP A 152 11.07 -28.43 16.91
CA ASP A 152 10.03 -27.64 17.58
C ASP A 152 9.35 -26.67 16.59
N ARG A 153 8.11 -27.00 16.23
CA ARG A 153 7.30 -26.31 15.20
C ARG A 153 6.94 -24.87 15.57
N ILE A 154 6.53 -24.59 16.80
CA ILE A 154 6.12 -23.24 17.19
C ILE A 154 7.35 -22.32 17.27
N SER A 155 8.45 -22.86 17.79
CA SER A 155 9.73 -22.14 17.87
C SER A 155 10.31 -21.82 16.49
N ILE A 156 10.21 -22.73 15.50
CA ILE A 156 10.77 -22.47 14.17
C ILE A 156 9.99 -21.39 13.41
N VAL A 157 8.65 -21.38 13.45
CA VAL A 157 7.85 -20.36 12.74
C VAL A 157 8.17 -18.97 13.29
N SER A 158 8.14 -18.83 14.62
CA SER A 158 8.41 -17.54 15.25
C SER A 158 9.83 -17.03 15.00
N ARG A 159 10.83 -17.91 15.09
CA ARG A 159 12.22 -17.55 14.79
C ARG A 159 12.43 -17.23 13.31
N PHE A 160 11.80 -17.98 12.41
CA PHE A 160 11.90 -17.74 10.98
C PHE A 160 11.31 -16.38 10.61
N CYS A 161 10.06 -16.10 11.01
CA CYS A 161 9.41 -14.82 10.74
C CYS A 161 10.16 -13.66 11.40
N GLY A 162 10.66 -13.84 12.63
CA GLY A 162 11.44 -12.85 13.35
C GLY A 162 12.77 -12.48 12.70
N VAL A 163 13.34 -13.35 11.85
CA VAL A 163 14.59 -13.09 11.10
C VAL A 163 14.28 -12.61 9.68
N VAL A 164 13.43 -13.32 8.96
CA VAL A 164 13.21 -13.10 7.52
C VAL A 164 12.40 -11.84 7.28
N ALA A 165 11.36 -11.54 8.07
CA ALA A 165 10.52 -10.37 7.82
C ALA A 165 11.32 -9.05 7.92
N PRO A 166 12.15 -8.83 8.97
CA PRO A 166 13.03 -7.65 9.02
C PRO A 166 14.02 -7.55 7.87
N LEU A 167 14.59 -8.67 7.42
CA LEU A 167 15.52 -8.69 6.30
C LEU A 167 14.83 -8.32 4.99
N VAL A 168 13.66 -8.91 4.69
CA VAL A 168 12.88 -8.60 3.49
C VAL A 168 12.46 -7.13 3.49
N CYS A 169 11.94 -6.61 4.62
CA CYS A 169 11.61 -5.18 4.73
C CYS A 169 12.80 -4.29 4.45
N SER A 170 13.98 -4.64 4.97
CA SER A 170 15.21 -3.83 4.81
C SER A 170 15.75 -3.89 3.39
N ILE A 171 15.74 -5.07 2.75
CA ILE A 171 16.17 -5.25 1.36
C ILE A 171 15.29 -4.44 0.42
N MET A 172 13.96 -4.54 0.59
CA MET A 172 13.01 -3.76 -0.18
C MET A 172 13.21 -2.26 0.07
N ALA A 173 13.28 -1.82 1.32
CA ALA A 173 13.42 -0.40 1.63
C ALA A 173 14.70 0.20 1.03
N LEU A 174 15.80 -0.57 1.06
CA LEU A 174 17.07 -0.17 0.45
C LEU A 174 17.00 -0.14 -1.08
N ASP A 175 16.38 -1.13 -1.71
CA ASP A 175 16.18 -1.18 -3.16
C ASP A 175 15.31 -0.02 -3.64
N ALA A 176 14.18 0.19 -2.97
CA ALA A 176 13.26 1.30 -3.22
C ALA A 176 13.94 2.67 -3.03
N ALA A 177 14.71 2.86 -1.96
CA ALA A 177 15.44 4.10 -1.73
C ALA A 177 16.45 4.41 -2.87
N ARG A 178 17.09 3.38 -3.42
CA ARG A 178 18.04 3.53 -4.54
C ARG A 178 17.35 3.79 -5.87
N SER A 179 16.26 3.08 -6.13
CA SER A 179 15.57 3.13 -7.43
C SER A 179 14.81 4.43 -7.64
N PHE A 180 14.34 5.08 -6.57
CA PHE A 180 13.38 6.18 -6.69
C PHE A 180 13.86 7.52 -6.15
N GLU A 181 15.08 7.62 -5.62
CA GLU A 181 15.69 8.77 -4.92
C GLU A 181 14.90 9.26 -3.69
N ASN A 182 13.61 9.59 -3.86
CA ASN A 182 12.61 9.87 -2.83
C ASN A 182 11.26 9.28 -3.28
N LEU A 183 10.93 8.11 -2.77
CA LEU A 183 9.73 7.39 -3.15
C LEU A 183 8.52 7.92 -2.37
N PRO A 184 7.44 8.33 -3.05
CA PRO A 184 6.27 8.79 -2.35
C PRO A 184 5.44 7.65 -1.74
N GLY A 185 4.98 7.82 -0.51
CA GLY A 185 4.06 6.90 0.16
C GLY A 185 4.65 6.17 1.39
N ARG A 186 3.81 5.39 2.08
CA ARG A 186 4.25 4.57 3.22
C ARG A 186 4.86 3.27 2.71
N TRP A 187 5.75 2.67 3.49
CA TRP A 187 6.40 1.39 3.12
C TRP A 187 5.41 0.25 2.79
N VAL A 188 4.22 0.24 3.40
CA VAL A 188 3.18 -0.75 3.09
C VAL A 188 2.60 -0.56 1.69
N ASP A 189 2.39 0.70 1.27
CA ASP A 189 1.87 1.00 -0.07
C ASP A 189 2.92 0.62 -1.11
N ILE A 190 4.20 0.96 -0.85
CA ILE A 190 5.34 0.64 -1.72
C ILE A 190 5.48 -0.88 -1.89
N PHE A 191 5.33 -1.63 -0.80
CA PHE A 191 5.37 -3.09 -0.83
C PHE A 191 4.29 -3.67 -1.75
N CYS A 192 3.04 -3.21 -1.58
CA CYS A 192 1.91 -3.67 -2.39
C CYS A 192 2.04 -3.23 -3.86
N GLY A 193 2.54 -2.02 -4.07
CA GLY A 193 2.75 -1.38 -5.36
C GLY A 193 1.53 -0.71 -5.97
N GLU A 194 0.56 -0.36 -5.14
CA GLU A 194 -0.66 0.38 -5.47
C GLU A 194 -1.13 1.16 -4.24
N THR A 195 -1.97 2.16 -4.48
CA THR A 195 -2.38 3.16 -3.47
C THR A 195 -3.76 2.92 -2.87
N ASP A 196 -4.56 2.09 -3.54
CA ASP A 196 -5.87 1.67 -3.06
C ASP A 196 -5.82 0.24 -2.50
N GLN A 197 -5.89 0.13 -1.18
CA GLN A 197 -5.98 -1.14 -0.46
C GLN A 197 -7.43 -1.56 -0.19
N THR A 198 -8.43 -0.73 -0.56
CA THR A 198 -9.85 -0.95 -0.21
C THR A 198 -10.54 -1.98 -1.10
N ALA A 199 -9.95 -2.28 -2.25
CA ALA A 199 -10.23 -3.53 -2.91
C ALA A 199 -9.58 -4.65 -2.11
N GLN A 200 -10.38 -5.41 -1.37
CA GLN A 200 -10.04 -6.77 -0.91
C GLN A 200 -9.79 -7.75 -2.08
N SER A 201 -9.20 -7.30 -3.19
CA SER A 201 -8.55 -8.19 -4.12
C SER A 201 -7.29 -8.69 -3.42
N SER A 202 -7.32 -9.95 -2.97
CA SER A 202 -6.17 -10.67 -2.42
C SER A 202 -4.91 -10.66 -3.30
N TRP A 203 -4.94 -10.05 -4.49
CA TRP A 203 -3.84 -10.02 -5.47
C TRP A 203 -3.91 -8.70 -6.25
N GLY A 204 -3.00 -7.76 -5.93
CA GLY A 204 -2.84 -6.49 -6.66
C GLY A 204 -2.38 -6.72 -8.10
N SER A 205 -2.80 -5.86 -9.02
CA SER A 205 -2.63 -6.08 -10.47
C SER A 205 -1.21 -5.84 -10.99
N ASN A 206 -0.33 -5.24 -10.17
CA ASN A 206 1.04 -4.95 -10.58
C ASN A 206 1.91 -6.20 -10.44
N LYS A 207 2.03 -6.95 -11.53
CA LYS A 207 2.80 -8.21 -11.63
C LYS A 207 4.26 -8.10 -11.18
N ASN A 208 4.78 -6.89 -11.04
CA ASN A 208 6.17 -6.65 -10.66
C ASN A 208 6.29 -5.93 -9.30
N SER A 209 5.29 -5.94 -8.41
CA SER A 209 5.50 -5.33 -7.08
C SER A 209 6.42 -6.16 -6.18
N TYR A 210 6.95 -5.54 -5.13
CA TYR A 210 7.72 -6.27 -4.09
C TYR A 210 6.89 -7.38 -3.46
N LYS A 211 5.58 -7.17 -3.25
CA LYS A 211 4.65 -8.20 -2.79
C LYS A 211 4.68 -9.43 -3.70
N VAL A 212 4.60 -9.24 -5.02
CA VAL A 212 4.66 -10.38 -5.96
C VAL A 212 6.01 -11.10 -5.87
N GLN A 213 7.12 -10.36 -5.81
CA GLN A 213 8.45 -10.95 -5.67
C GLN A 213 8.62 -11.76 -4.38
N VAL A 214 8.05 -11.28 -3.27
CA VAL A 214 8.07 -11.99 -1.99
C VAL A 214 7.20 -13.23 -2.03
N ILE A 215 6.01 -13.16 -2.63
CA ILE A 215 5.14 -14.33 -2.80
C ILE A 215 5.83 -15.40 -3.64
N GLU A 216 6.42 -15.00 -4.78
CA GLU A 216 7.20 -15.91 -5.62
C GLU A 216 8.40 -16.51 -4.85
N ALA A 217 9.06 -15.73 -3.99
CA ALA A 217 10.11 -16.25 -3.13
C ALA A 217 9.61 -17.32 -2.15
N PHE A 218 8.42 -17.12 -1.56
CA PHE A 218 7.77 -18.11 -0.69
C PHE A 218 7.38 -19.38 -1.45
N ASP A 219 6.85 -19.25 -2.65
CA ASP A 219 6.52 -20.40 -3.51
C ASP A 219 7.79 -21.22 -3.80
N LEU A 220 8.88 -20.55 -4.18
CA LEU A 220 10.17 -21.21 -4.40
C LEU A 220 10.71 -21.87 -3.12
N PHE A 221 10.68 -21.17 -1.98
CA PHE A 221 11.13 -21.70 -0.69
C PHE A 221 10.33 -22.94 -0.26
N THR A 222 9.00 -22.86 -0.29
CA THR A 222 8.12 -23.95 0.14
C THR A 222 8.25 -25.17 -0.76
N SER A 223 8.44 -24.94 -2.06
CA SER A 223 8.71 -25.97 -3.06
C SER A 223 9.96 -26.79 -2.75
N MET A 224 10.96 -26.20 -2.09
CA MET A 224 12.26 -26.80 -1.84
C MET A 224 12.46 -27.28 -0.40
N SER A 225 11.86 -26.62 0.58
CA SER A 225 12.18 -26.83 2.01
C SER A 225 11.10 -27.55 2.81
N LEU A 226 9.82 -27.36 2.49
CA LEU A 226 8.73 -27.87 3.34
C LEU A 226 8.29 -29.28 2.93
N LYS A 227 8.31 -30.20 3.89
CA LYS A 227 7.74 -31.56 3.72
C LYS A 227 6.22 -31.49 3.79
N ARG A 228 5.53 -32.35 3.02
CA ARG A 228 4.07 -32.46 3.06
C ARG A 228 3.62 -33.30 4.27
N GLU A 229 2.44 -33.00 4.80
CA GLU A 229 1.90 -33.68 6.00
C GLU A 229 0.79 -34.68 5.74
N PHE A 230 0.41 -34.87 4.48
CA PHE A 230 -0.65 -35.80 4.13
C PHE A 230 -0.35 -37.24 4.49
N GLN A 231 -1.38 -37.88 5.04
CA GLN A 231 -1.40 -39.27 5.42
C GLN A 231 -2.61 -39.95 4.77
N ASP A 232 -2.41 -41.12 4.18
CA ASP A 232 -3.53 -41.94 3.69
C ASP A 232 -4.26 -42.65 4.83
N THR A 233 -5.39 -43.29 4.52
CA THR A 233 -6.18 -44.08 5.49
C THR A 233 -5.44 -45.31 6.04
N SER A 234 -4.33 -45.69 5.43
CA SER A 234 -3.46 -46.80 5.83
C SER A 234 -2.23 -46.35 6.63
N GLY A 235 -2.12 -45.06 6.93
CA GLY A 235 -1.01 -44.47 7.69
C GLY A 235 0.23 -44.09 6.86
N GLY A 236 0.20 -44.24 5.54
CA GLY A 236 1.29 -43.88 4.64
C GLY A 236 1.46 -42.37 4.51
N GLN A 237 2.68 -41.87 4.79
CA GLN A 237 3.00 -40.43 4.72
C GLN A 237 3.59 -40.04 3.36
N CYS A 238 3.14 -38.91 2.82
CA CYS A 238 3.67 -38.35 1.57
C CYS A 238 5.09 -37.79 1.77
N VAL A 239 6.03 -38.15 0.89
CA VAL A 239 7.41 -37.63 0.90
C VAL A 239 7.71 -36.61 -0.20
N ASN A 240 6.78 -36.43 -1.14
CA ASN A 240 6.93 -35.45 -2.22
C ASN A 240 6.92 -34.02 -1.68
N LYS A 241 7.80 -33.18 -2.24
CA LYS A 241 7.82 -31.73 -2.01
C LYS A 241 6.90 -31.02 -2.99
N ASN A 242 6.53 -29.77 -2.72
CA ASN A 242 5.60 -29.01 -3.56
C ASN A 242 6.11 -28.87 -5.02
N ALA A 243 7.43 -28.72 -5.25
CA ALA A 243 8.01 -28.63 -6.60
C ALA A 243 7.76 -29.87 -7.50
N THR A 244 7.58 -31.05 -6.91
CA THR A 244 7.42 -32.33 -7.62
C THR A 244 6.01 -32.90 -7.48
N HIS A 245 5.04 -32.06 -7.10
CA HIS A 245 3.73 -32.50 -6.66
C HIS A 245 2.74 -32.65 -7.82
N GLN A 246 2.52 -33.89 -8.27
CA GLN A 246 1.41 -34.28 -9.16
C GLN A 246 0.45 -35.28 -8.51
N TYR A 247 0.95 -36.04 -7.54
CA TYR A 247 0.23 -37.03 -6.75
C TYR A 247 0.98 -37.26 -5.44
N HIS A 248 0.31 -37.85 -4.45
CA HIS A 248 0.90 -38.17 -3.15
C HIS A 248 1.65 -39.49 -3.26
N GLN A 249 2.90 -39.52 -2.83
CA GLN A 249 3.76 -40.70 -2.95
C GLN A 249 4.47 -40.95 -1.63
N ASN A 250 4.52 -42.21 -1.21
CA ASN A 250 5.22 -42.62 0.01
C ASN A 250 6.72 -42.85 -0.24
N SER A 251 7.48 -43.12 0.82
CA SER A 251 8.93 -43.37 0.76
C SER A 251 9.35 -44.57 -0.10
N GLN A 252 8.42 -45.48 -0.40
CA GLN A 252 8.63 -46.64 -1.26
C GLN A 252 8.29 -46.35 -2.73
N GLY A 253 7.91 -45.11 -3.04
CA GLY A 253 7.56 -44.70 -4.40
C GLY A 253 6.14 -45.05 -4.83
N ARG A 254 5.27 -45.55 -3.93
CA ARG A 254 3.88 -45.88 -4.25
C ARG A 254 2.98 -44.64 -4.15
N VAL A 255 2.09 -44.47 -5.12
CA VAL A 255 1.06 -43.42 -5.10
C VAL A 255 0.00 -43.77 -4.03
N ILE A 256 -0.20 -42.86 -3.09
CA ILE A 256 -1.10 -43.00 -1.93
C ILE A 256 -2.28 -42.02 -1.97
N GLY A 257 -2.38 -41.17 -3.01
CA GLY A 257 -3.52 -40.29 -3.21
C GLY A 257 -3.28 -39.22 -4.27
N HIS A 258 -4.33 -38.45 -4.55
CA HIS A 258 -4.33 -37.29 -5.45
C HIS A 258 -4.98 -36.10 -4.73
N GLY A 259 -4.45 -34.90 -4.94
CA GLY A 259 -4.91 -33.69 -4.24
C GLY A 259 -3.87 -32.58 -4.28
N SER A 260 -4.19 -31.39 -3.80
CA SER A 260 -3.27 -30.24 -3.75
C SER A 260 -2.23 -30.38 -2.65
N TYR A 261 -1.12 -29.64 -2.67
CA TYR A 261 -0.16 -29.64 -1.56
C TYR A 261 -0.81 -29.20 -0.22
N GLU A 262 -0.41 -29.81 0.91
CA GLU A 262 -0.99 -29.56 2.25
C GLU A 262 0.14 -29.53 3.30
N SER A 263 0.24 -28.44 4.07
CA SER A 263 1.25 -28.27 5.12
C SER A 263 0.74 -27.30 6.19
N GLN A 264 0.45 -27.79 7.39
CA GLN A 264 0.02 -26.94 8.51
C GLN A 264 1.11 -25.93 8.88
N LEU A 265 2.38 -26.33 8.77
CA LEU A 265 3.52 -25.44 9.02
C LEU A 265 3.54 -24.25 8.04
N PHE A 266 3.12 -24.46 6.79
CA PHE A 266 3.01 -23.38 5.81
C PHE A 266 1.90 -22.39 6.20
N ASP A 267 0.73 -22.90 6.57
CA ASP A 267 -0.40 -22.06 6.97
C ASP A 267 -0.06 -21.20 8.20
N GLU A 268 0.56 -21.81 9.21
CA GLU A 268 1.05 -21.11 10.42
C GLU A 268 2.12 -20.06 10.06
N LEU A 269 3.02 -20.40 9.15
CA LEU A 269 4.06 -19.48 8.67
C LEU A 269 3.46 -18.27 7.96
N MET A 270 2.47 -18.46 7.08
CA MET A 270 1.85 -17.35 6.34
C MET A 270 1.09 -16.40 7.26
N VAL A 271 0.37 -16.91 8.26
CA VAL A 271 -0.34 -16.07 9.25
C VAL A 271 0.66 -15.25 10.07
N GLN A 272 1.73 -15.86 10.55
CA GLN A 272 2.73 -15.14 11.34
C GLN A 272 3.57 -14.19 10.47
N TRP A 273 3.82 -14.55 9.22
CA TRP A 273 4.54 -13.75 8.24
C TRP A 273 3.84 -12.41 7.99
N ASP A 274 2.56 -12.42 7.65
CA ASP A 274 1.82 -11.19 7.31
C ASP A 274 1.84 -10.20 8.48
N ASN A 275 1.60 -10.69 9.70
CA ASN A 275 1.66 -9.88 10.91
C ASN A 275 3.07 -9.31 11.16
N SER A 276 4.11 -10.13 10.99
CA SER A 276 5.50 -9.72 11.21
C SER A 276 5.96 -8.70 10.18
N LEU A 277 5.60 -8.90 8.92
CA LEU A 277 5.93 -8.02 7.81
C LEU A 277 5.24 -6.66 7.99
N HIS A 278 3.93 -6.65 8.20
CA HIS A 278 3.17 -5.42 8.38
C HIS A 278 3.70 -4.60 9.56
N SER A 279 3.84 -5.24 10.72
CA SER A 279 4.40 -4.60 11.93
C SER A 279 5.77 -3.98 11.67
N ARG A 280 6.63 -4.65 10.89
CA ARG A 280 7.97 -4.15 10.58
C ARG A 280 7.96 -3.00 9.57
N LEU A 281 7.10 -3.03 8.55
CA LEU A 281 6.93 -1.92 7.62
C LEU A 281 6.40 -0.68 8.32
N GLU A 282 5.51 -0.85 9.29
CA GLU A 282 5.05 0.24 10.14
C GLU A 282 6.15 0.78 11.05
N ALA A 283 6.96 -0.09 11.66
CA ALA A 283 8.13 0.33 12.44
C ALA A 283 9.13 1.14 11.60
N LEU A 284 9.40 0.73 10.36
CA LEU A 284 10.26 1.50 9.43
C LEU A 284 9.68 2.87 9.09
N ASN A 285 8.35 3.00 9.05
CA ASN A 285 7.74 4.33 8.91
C ASN A 285 8.04 5.17 10.16
N GLN A 286 7.80 4.64 11.37
CA GLN A 286 8.03 5.38 12.63
C GLN A 286 9.51 5.77 12.84
N GLU A 287 10.45 4.87 12.53
CA GLU A 287 11.90 5.13 12.63
C GLU A 287 12.31 6.32 11.75
N ASN A 288 11.83 6.37 10.51
CA ASN A 288 12.11 7.47 9.58
C ASN A 288 11.44 8.80 10.01
N ASP A 289 10.19 8.77 10.49
CA ASP A 289 9.50 9.97 10.98
C ASP A 289 10.25 10.62 12.16
N SER A 290 10.85 9.78 13.01
CA SER A 290 11.67 10.22 14.15
C SER A 290 12.98 10.89 13.72
N GLN A 291 13.53 10.53 12.54
CA GLN A 291 14.75 11.12 11.98
C GLN A 291 14.52 12.42 11.21
N ASP A 292 13.31 12.68 10.71
CA ASP A 292 12.96 13.92 10.00
C ASP A 292 12.60 15.08 10.96
N THR A 293 12.18 14.76 12.19
CA THR A 293 11.79 15.75 13.20
C THR A 293 12.92 16.74 13.60
N PRO A 294 14.22 16.38 13.60
CA PRO A 294 15.32 17.32 13.85
C PRO A 294 15.75 18.16 12.64
N GLN A 295 15.50 17.72 11.39
CA GLN A 295 16.04 18.40 10.19
C GLN A 295 15.17 19.56 9.70
N LEU A 296 13.84 19.48 9.84
CA LEU A 296 12.93 20.58 9.45
C LEU A 296 13.16 21.87 10.26
N LYS A 297 13.70 21.80 11.48
CA LYS A 297 14.02 23.00 12.28
C LYS A 297 15.23 23.78 11.78
N ARG A 298 16.13 23.17 10.99
CA ARG A 298 17.34 23.84 10.47
C ARG A 298 17.11 24.59 9.16
N ASN A 299 16.18 24.15 8.32
CA ASN A 299 15.94 24.74 7.00
C ASN A 299 14.90 25.87 6.98
N LEU A 300 14.28 26.18 8.13
CA LEU A 300 13.33 27.31 8.29
C LEU A 300 13.99 28.58 8.88
N HIS A 301 15.32 28.58 9.07
CA HIS A 301 16.10 29.73 9.53
C HIS A 301 17.22 30.14 8.54
N GLY A 302 17.05 29.81 7.25
CA GLY A 302 17.92 30.24 6.16
C GLY A 302 17.20 31.20 5.23
#